data_AF-A0A1Z9G3Z9-F1
#
_entry.id   AF-A0A1Z9G3Z9-F1
#
_cell.length_a   1.000
_cell.length_b   1.000
_cell.length_c   1.000
_cell.angle_alpha   90.00
_cell.angle_beta   90.00
_cell.angle_gamma   90.00
#
_symmetry.space_group_name_H-M   'P 1'
#
loop_
_entity.id
_entity.type
_entity.pdbx_description
1 polymer ?
#
loop_
_entity_poly.entity_id
_entity_poly.type
_entity_poly.pdbx_seq_one_letter_code
_entity_poly.pdbx_strand_id
1 'polypeptide(L)' 'MKKKILLIGAGNIGFRHLQSLMKLKLDQIDCLEINKKRITNLEKVFIKSKNINFFSNINYLKKNMM' A
#
# COMPACT_ATOMS: atom_id res chain seq x y z
N MET A 1 -9.22 -5.93 17.38
CA MET A 1 -8.62 -6.77 16.31
C MET A 1 -7.95 -5.84 15.31
N LYS A 2 -6.67 -6.05 14.97
CA LYS A 2 -5.97 -5.19 14.00
C LYS A 2 -6.57 -5.37 12.60
N LYS A 3 -6.99 -4.29 11.94
CA LYS A 3 -7.54 -4.26 10.59
C LYS A 3 -6.41 -3.99 9.59
N LYS A 4 -5.96 -5.06 8.93
CA LYS A 4 -4.93 -5.01 7.88
C LYS A 4 -5.56 -5.27 6.51
N ILE A 5 -5.09 -4.56 5.49
CA ILE A 5 -5.52 -4.75 4.09
C ILE A 5 -4.30 -4.97 3.21
N LEU A 6 -4.41 -5.94 2.28
CA LEU A 6 -3.50 -6.11 1.17
C LEU A 6 -4.17 -5.59 -0.10
N LEU A 7 -3.53 -4.65 -0.79
CA LEU A 7 -3.96 -4.12 -2.07
C LEU A 7 -2.97 -4.58 -3.16
N ILE A 8 -3.47 -5.29 -4.17
CA ILE A 8 -2.65 -5.81 -5.27
C ILE A 8 -2.95 -5.02 -6.54
N GLY A 9 -1.92 -4.34 -7.06
CA GLY A 9 -2.00 -3.46 -8.22
C GLY A 9 -2.42 -2.05 -7.85
N ALA A 10 -1.56 -1.06 -8.14
CA ALA A 10 -1.77 0.33 -7.77
C ALA A 10 -1.97 1.24 -9.00
N GLY A 11 -2.52 0.68 -10.09
CA GLY A 11 -3.01 1.47 -11.24
C GLY A 11 -4.18 2.38 -10.87
N ASN A 12 -4.91 2.90 -11.86
CA ASN A 12 -5.96 3.91 -11.63
C ASN A 12 -7.00 3.48 -10.58
N ILE A 13 -7.46 2.23 -10.63
CA ILE A 13 -8.44 1.69 -9.68
C ILE A 13 -7.81 1.51 -8.28
N GLY A 14 -6.63 0.88 -8.21
CA GLY A 14 -5.92 0.69 -6.94
C GLY A 14 -5.57 2.00 -6.24
N PHE A 15 -5.21 3.03 -7.00
CA PHE A 15 -4.97 4.38 -6.48
C PHE A 15 -6.23 4.98 -5.86
N ARG A 16 -7.38 4.91 -6.55
CA ARG A 16 -8.66 5.39 -6.00
C ARG A 16 -9.05 4.63 -4.72
N HIS A 17 -8.82 3.32 -4.69
CA HIS A 17 -9.04 2.54 -3.48
C HIS A 17 -8.10 2.96 -2.36
N LEU A 18 -6.80 3.19 -2.60
CA LEU A 18 -5.88 3.71 -1.59
C LEU A 18 -6.40 5.04 -1.01
N GLN A 19 -6.84 5.97 -1.85
CA GLN A 19 -7.42 7.23 -1.38
C GLN A 19 -8.66 7.04 -0.50
N SER A 20 -9.54 6.11 -0.85
CA SER A 20 -10.72 5.78 -0.04
C SER A 20 -10.35 5.09 1.28
N LEU A 21 -9.44 4.11 1.23
CA LEU A 21 -8.98 3.36 2.40
C LEU A 21 -8.26 4.27 3.41
N MET A 22 -7.57 5.32 2.95
CA MET A 22 -6.94 6.32 3.82
C MET A 22 -7.93 7.13 4.67
N LYS A 23 -9.21 7.17 4.31
CA LYS A 23 -10.25 7.81 5.12
C LYS A 23 -10.76 6.90 6.24
N LEU A 24 -10.36 5.62 6.24
CA LEU A 24 -10.75 4.64 7.23
C LEU A 24 -9.68 4.53 8.32
N LYS A 25 -10.11 4.26 9.56
CA LYS A 25 -9.21 3.96 10.68
C LYS A 25 -8.66 2.53 10.57
N LEU A 26 -7.77 2.30 9.60
CA LEU A 26 -7.08 1.02 9.37
C LEU A 26 -5.69 1.03 10.02
N ASP A 27 -5.29 -0.12 10.59
CA ASP A 27 -4.00 -0.26 11.25
C ASP A 27 -2.84 -0.36 10.25
N GLN A 28 -3.06 -1.03 9.12
CA GLN A 28 -2.03 -1.24 8.09
C GLN A 28 -2.64 -1.49 6.71
N ILE A 29 -2.03 -0.90 5.68
CA ILE A 29 -2.31 -1.15 4.27
C ILE A 29 -0.99 -1.53 3.61
N ASP A 30 -0.89 -2.76 3.12
CA ASP A 30 0.25 -3.20 2.34
C ASP A 30 -0.15 -3.18 0.86
N CYS A 31 0.59 -2.43 0.05
CA CYS A 31 0.31 -2.23 -1.37
C CYS A 31 1.39 -2.90 -2.22
N LEU A 32 1.01 -3.85 -3.07
CA LEU A 32 1.90 -4.55 -3.98
C LEU A 32 1.74 -4.01 -5.41
N GLU A 33 2.80 -3.47 -5.99
CA GLU A 33 2.82 -2.93 -7.36
C GLU A 33 4.14 -3.28 -8.05
N ILE A 34 4.08 -3.98 -9.18
CA ILE A 34 5.30 -4.43 -9.87
C ILE A 34 6.08 -3.25 -10.49
N ASN A 35 5.40 -2.17 -10.86
CA ASN A 35 6.02 -1.01 -11.46
C ASN A 35 6.68 -0.12 -10.39
N LYS A 36 8.00 -0.23 -10.26
CA LYS A 36 8.81 0.54 -9.31
C LYS A 36 8.67 2.07 -9.47
N LYS A 37 8.58 2.59 -10.71
CA LYS A 37 8.40 4.03 -10.92
C LYS A 37 7.07 4.51 -10.33
N ARG A 38 6.04 3.68 -10.43
CA ARG A 38 4.73 3.97 -9.83
C ARG A 38 4.79 3.94 -8.31
N ILE A 39 5.50 2.97 -7.71
CA ILE A 39 5.74 2.96 -6.25
C ILE A 39 6.37 4.26 -5.78
N THR A 40 7.46 4.70 -6.41
CA THR A 40 8.14 5.95 -6.00
C THR A 40 7.21 7.16 -6.07
N ASN A 41 6.31 7.22 -7.07
CA ASN A 41 5.32 8.28 -7.16
C ASN A 41 4.27 8.17 -6.05
N LEU A 42 3.78 6.97 -5.76
CA LEU A 42 2.80 6.71 -4.70
C LEU A 42 3.38 7.03 -3.32
N GLU A 43 4.62 6.64 -3.04
CA GLU A 43 5.32 6.96 -1.78
C GLU A 43 5.39 8.48 -1.56
N LYS A 44 5.64 9.27 -2.62
CA LYS A 44 5.62 10.74 -2.54
C LYS A 44 4.21 11.28 -2.24
N VAL A 45 3.18 10.77 -2.92
CA VAL A 45 1.78 11.20 -2.72
C VAL A 45 1.29 10.86 -1.31
N PHE A 46 1.65 9.69 -0.81
CA PHE A 46 1.20 9.17 0.48
C PHE A 46 2.24 9.34 1.59
N ILE A 47 3.23 10.23 1.45
CA ILE A 47 4.38 10.37 2.36
C ILE A 47 4.00 10.60 3.84
N LYS A 48 2.84 11.22 4.11
CA LYS A 48 2.33 11.45 5.48
C LYS A 48 1.61 10.23 6.08
N SER A 49 1.38 9.18 5.29
CA SER A 49 0.59 8.01 5.65
C SER A 49 1.49 6.94 6.26
N LYS A 50 1.64 6.99 7.58
CA LYS A 50 2.52 6.06 8.32
C LYS A 50 2.04 4.60 8.33
N ASN A 51 0.81 4.35 7.89
CA ASN A 51 0.18 3.03 7.89
C ASN A 51 0.15 2.37 6.51
N ILE A 52 0.74 2.97 5.47
CA ILE A 52 0.86 2.36 4.14
C ILE A 52 2.30 1.92 3.88
N ASN A 53 2.47 0.66 3.48
CA ASN A 53 3.73 0.17 2.93
C ASN A 53 3.55 -0.15 1.45
N PHE A 54 4.56 0.15 0.64
CA PHE A 54 4.59 -0.20 -0.79
C PHE A 54 5.66 -1.25 -1.05
N PHE A 55 5.32 -2.26 -1.84
CA PHE A 55 6.20 -3.37 -2.18
C PHE A 55 6.18 -3.61 -3.68
N SER A 56 7.35 -3.91 -4.25
CA SER A 56 7.48 -4.31 -5.66
C SER A 56 7.53 -5.81 -5.88
N ASN A 57 7.64 -6.59 -4.81
CA ASN A 57 7.74 -8.04 -4.86
C ASN A 57 7.06 -8.63 -3.62
N ILE A 58 6.30 -9.71 -3.82
CA ILE A 58 5.57 -10.41 -2.76
C ILE A 58 6.48 -11.01 -1.69
N ASN A 59 7.74 -11.31 -2.03
CA ASN A 59 8.73 -11.80 -1.08
C ASN A 59 9.03 -10.80 0.04
N TYR A 60 8.92 -9.49 -0.24
CA TYR A 60 9.07 -8.46 0.79
C TYR A 60 7.87 -8.41 1.74
N LEU A 61 6.68 -8.81 1.28
CA LEU A 61 5.48 -8.89 2.10
C LEU A 61 5.62 -9.98 3.17
N LYS A 62 6.14 -11.16 2.77
CA LYS A 62 6.40 -12.28 3.70
C LYS A 62 7.36 -11.90 4.84
N LYS A 63 8.37 -11.08 4.57
CA LYS A 63 9.37 -10.67 5.57
C LYS A 63 8.80 -9.74 6.65
N ASN A 64 7.74 -8.99 6.35
CA ASN A 64 7.09 -8.06 7.29
C ASN A 64 5.89 -8.67 8.03
N MET A 65 5.50 -9.92 7.70
CA MET A 65 4.41 -10.63 8.37
C MET A 65 4.90 -11.59 9.48
N MET A 66 6.19 -11.90 9.53
CA MET A 66 6.84 -12.56 10.68
C MET A 66 7.22 -11.52 11.74
#